data_AF-A0A091VSB1-F1
#
_entry.id   AF-A0A091VSB1-F1
#
_cell.length_a   1.000
_cell.length_b   1.000
_cell.length_c   1.000
_cell.angle_alpha   90.00
_cell.angle_beta   90.00
_cell.angle_gamma   90.00
#
_symmetry.space_group_name_H-M   'P 1'
#
loop_
_entity.id
_entity.type
_entity.pdbx_description
1 polymer ?
#
loop_
_entity_poly.entity_id
_entity_poly.type
_entity_poly.pdbx_seq_one_letter_code
_entity_poly.pdbx_strand_id
1 'polypeptide(L)' 'VTGPLSPITVPMGEDVVLPCRFSPERSTQDTEVIWFRERVSPFVHRYKEGQDQYGEQMLQYQGRTEL' A
#
# COMPACT_ATOMS: atom_id res chain seq x y z
N VAL A 1 -6.82 -5.92 -9.75
CA VAL A 1 -6.52 -6.35 -8.37
C VAL A 1 -7.82 -6.58 -7.62
N THR A 2 -7.82 -7.46 -6.64
CA THR A 2 -8.95 -7.70 -5.74
C THR A 2 -8.56 -7.30 -4.32
N GLY A 3 -9.45 -6.57 -3.65
CA GLY A 3 -9.32 -6.18 -2.25
C GLY A 3 -10.31 -6.93 -1.36
N PRO A 4 -10.33 -6.64 -0.05
CA PRO A 4 -11.30 -7.23 0.88
C PRO A 4 -12.73 -6.83 0.51
N LEU A 5 -13.68 -7.75 0.72
CA LEU A 5 -15.12 -7.53 0.45
C LEU A 5 -15.78 -6.59 1.45
N SER A 6 -15.15 -6.35 2.59
CA SER A 6 -15.67 -5.51 3.67
C SER A 6 -14.54 -4.64 4.24
N PRO A 7 -14.87 -3.48 4.83
CA PRO A 7 -13.87 -2.62 5.46
C PRO A 7 -13.09 -3.35 6.55
N ILE A 8 -11.82 -2.96 6.72
CA ILE A 8 -10.97 -3.46 7.80
C ILE A 8 -11.06 -2.47 8.97
N THR A 9 -11.43 -2.97 10.14
CA THR A 9 -11.51 -2.20 11.38
C THR A 9 -10.34 -2.57 12.27
N VAL A 10 -9.63 -1.58 12.78
CA VAL A 10 -8.48 -1.77 13.67
C VAL A 10 -8.62 -0.86 14.90
N PRO A 11 -8.26 -1.31 16.11
CA PRO A 11 -8.16 -0.45 17.28
C PRO A 11 -7.15 0.69 17.06
N MET A 12 -7.35 1.80 17.76
CA MET A 12 -6.43 2.92 17.68
C MET A 12 -5.05 2.55 18.25
N GLY A 13 -3.99 2.82 17.49
CA GLY A 13 -2.61 2.58 17.91
C GLY A 13 -2.04 1.21 17.50
N GLU A 14 -2.89 0.32 16.97
CA GLU A 14 -2.46 -0.98 16.42
C GLU A 14 -2.13 -0.87 14.92
N ASP A 15 -1.29 -1.79 14.46
CA ASP A 15 -0.96 -1.92 13.04
C ASP A 15 -2.06 -2.65 12.28
N VAL A 16 -2.16 -2.37 10.98
CA VAL A 16 -3.15 -3.01 10.09
C VAL A 16 -2.52 -3.35 8.75
N VAL A 17 -2.83 -4.55 8.27
CA VAL A 17 -2.49 -4.99 6.92
C VAL A 17 -3.66 -4.71 6.00
N LEU A 18 -3.40 -4.03 4.88
CA LEU A 18 -4.36 -3.82 3.81
C LEU A 18 -4.06 -4.82 2.67
N PRO A 19 -4.79 -5.95 2.57
CA PRO A 19 -4.50 -6.97 1.58
C PRO A 19 -5.01 -6.57 0.20
N CYS A 20 -4.17 -6.76 -0.82
CA CYS A 20 -4.55 -6.69 -2.22
C CYS A 20 -3.92 -7.86 -2.97
N ARG A 21 -4.64 -8.44 -3.94
CA ARG A 21 -4.15 -9.56 -4.76
C ARG A 21 -4.34 -9.28 -6.25
N PHE A 22 -3.49 -9.88 -7.08
CA PHE A 22 -3.76 -9.94 -8.51
C PHE A 22 -4.82 -11.02 -8.79
N SER A 23 -5.72 -10.72 -9.74
CA SER A 23 -6.68 -11.68 -10.25
C SER A 23 -6.68 -11.57 -11.77
N PRO A 24 -6.25 -12.60 -12.52
CA PRO A 24 -5.69 -13.87 -12.05
C PRO A 24 -4.35 -13.69 -11.32
N GLU A 25 -3.93 -14.72 -10.57
CA GLU A 25 -2.62 -14.70 -9.89
C GLU A 25 -1.48 -14.57 -10.92
N ARG A 26 -0.55 -13.66 -10.65
CA ARG A 26 0.66 -13.45 -11.45
C ARG A 26 1.81 -13.04 -10.54
N SER A 27 3.04 -13.26 -11.00
CA SER A 27 4.25 -12.82 -10.28
C SER A 27 4.24 -11.32 -10.03
N THR A 28 4.65 -10.92 -8.84
CA THR A 28 4.76 -9.53 -8.38
C THR A 28 6.18 -8.97 -8.51
N GLN A 29 7.12 -9.78 -9.01
CA GLN A 29 8.56 -9.50 -8.94
C GLN A 29 8.98 -8.19 -9.65
N ASP A 30 8.30 -7.82 -10.74
CA ASP A 30 8.56 -6.59 -11.50
C ASP A 30 7.40 -5.58 -11.42
N THR A 31 6.55 -5.68 -10.40
CA THR A 31 5.35 -4.82 -10.31
C THR A 31 5.54 -3.65 -9.36
N GLU A 32 5.23 -2.45 -9.84
CA GLU A 32 5.08 -1.28 -9.01
C GLU A 32 3.73 -1.30 -8.28
N VAL A 33 3.74 -1.08 -6.96
CA VAL A 33 2.55 -0.99 -6.11
C VAL A 33 2.47 0.41 -5.52
N ILE A 34 1.32 1.07 -5.67
CA ILE A 34 1.06 2.40 -5.10
C ILE A 34 -0.22 2.34 -4.28
N TRP A 35 -0.10 2.64 -2.98
CA TRP A 35 -1.21 2.92 -2.09
C TRP A 35 -1.45 4.42 -2.05
N PHE A 36 -2.70 4.84 -2.23
CA PHE A 36 -3.08 6.24 -2.23
C PHE A 36 -4.49 6.43 -1.67
N ARG A 37 -4.84 7.67 -1.33
CA ARG A 37 -6.20 8.04 -0.89
C ARG A 37 -7.01 8.56 -2.08
N GLU A 38 -7.27 9.86 -2.14
CA GLU A 38 -8.08 10.47 -3.20
C GLU A 38 -7.27 10.75 -4.47
N ARG A 39 -5.94 10.93 -4.34
CA ARG A 39 -5.01 11.23 -5.45
C ARG A 39 -3.78 10.35 -5.35
N VAL A 40 -3.19 10.00 -6.50
CA VAL A 40 -2.01 9.13 -6.58
C VAL A 40 -0.76 9.77 -5.98
N SER A 41 -0.58 11.10 -6.12
CA SER A 41 0.52 11.84 -5.49
C SER A 41 -0.03 13.04 -4.70
N PRO A 42 0.46 13.31 -3.49
CA PRO A 42 1.40 12.47 -2.72
C PRO A 42 0.77 11.11 -2.31
N PHE A 43 1.57 10.06 -2.27
CA PHE A 43 1.09 8.68 -2.03
C PHE A 43 1.13 8.29 -0.54
N VAL A 44 0.36 7.27 -0.16
CA VAL A 44 0.41 6.65 1.18
C VAL A 44 1.67 5.77 1.29
N HIS A 45 1.92 4.93 0.28
CA HIS A 45 3.08 4.06 0.21
C HIS A 45 3.34 3.68 -1.25
N ARG A 46 4.60 3.51 -1.64
CA ARG A 46 4.97 3.07 -2.99
C ARG A 46 6.09 2.04 -2.88
N TYR A 47 5.92 0.92 -3.55
CA TYR A 47 6.92 -0.13 -3.68
C TYR A 47 7.26 -0.30 -5.15
N LYS A 48 8.56 -0.26 -5.48
CA LYS A 48 9.05 -0.39 -6.85
C LYS A 48 10.43 -1.01 -6.84
N GLU A 49 10.70 -1.88 -7.82
CA GLU A 49 12.03 -2.50 -8.02
C GLU A 49 12.56 -3.21 -6.76
N GLY A 50 11.68 -3.86 -6.01
CA GLY A 50 12.06 -4.59 -4.81
C GLY A 50 12.22 -3.73 -3.55
N GLN A 51 11.88 -2.43 -3.60
CA GLN A 51 12.17 -1.47 -2.53
C GLN A 51 11.03 -0.49 -2.26
N ASP A 52 10.86 -0.16 -0.98
CA ASP A 52 10.00 0.93 -0.51
C ASP A 52 10.53 2.29 -0.97
N GLN A 53 9.62 3.13 -1.44
CA GLN A 53 9.90 4.45 -1.96
C GLN A 53 9.27 5.50 -1.04
N TYR A 54 10.12 6.29 -0.37
CA TYR A 54 9.67 7.27 0.64
C TYR A 54 9.59 8.72 0.14
N GLY A 55 9.98 9.00 -1.10
CA GLY A 55 10.16 10.37 -1.63
C GLY A 55 8.90 11.25 -1.58
N GLU A 56 7.85 10.91 -2.34
CA GLU A 56 6.57 11.68 -2.36
C GLU A 56 5.54 11.11 -1.37
N GLN A 57 6.01 10.51 -0.28
CA GLN A 57 5.12 9.97 0.73
C GLN A 57 4.43 11.10 1.51
N MET A 58 3.13 10.98 1.69
CA MET A 58 2.33 11.84 2.55
C MET A 58 2.94 11.89 3.97
N LEU A 59 3.13 13.10 4.52
CA LEU A 59 3.79 13.31 5.82
C LEU A 59 3.18 12.47 6.95
N GLN A 60 1.85 12.33 7.02
CA GLN A 60 1.18 11.53 8.05
C GLN A 60 1.43 10.00 7.99
N TYR A 61 2.05 9.51 6.91
CA TYR A 61 2.36 8.10 6.68
C TYR A 61 3.86 7.79 6.69
N GLN A 62 4.73 8.79 6.81
CA GLN A 62 6.18 8.58 6.85
C GLN A 62 6.60 7.70 8.04
N GLY A 63 7.38 6.65 7.75
CA GLY A 63 7.87 5.70 8.75
C GLY A 63 6.80 4.81 9.38
N ARG A 64 5.62 4.70 8.74
CA ARG A 64 4.47 3.94 9.26
C ARG A 64 3.92 2.89 8.28
N THR A 65 4.59 2.69 7.16
CA THR A 65 4.16 1.75 6.10
C THR A 65 5.36 1.05 5.48
N GLU A 66 5.14 -0.21 5.11
CA GLU A 66 6.11 -1.12 4.48
C GLU A 66 5.34 -2.13 3.60
N LEU A 67 6.02 -2.74 2.62
CA LEU A 67 5.49 -3.83 1.79
C LEU A 67 6.38 -5.07 1.77
#